data_AF-A0A542MDB5-F1
#
_entry.id   AF-A0A542MDB5-F1
#
_cell.length_a   1.000
_cell.length_b   1.000
_cell.length_c   1.000
_cell.angle_alpha   90.00
_cell.angle_beta   90.00
_cell.angle_gamma   90.00
#
_symmetry.space_group_name_H-M   'P 1'
#
loop_
_entity.id
_entity.type
_entity.pdbx_description
1 polymer ?
#
loop_
_entity_poly.entity_id
_entity_poly.type
_entity_poly.pdbx_seq_one_letter_code
_entity_poly.pdbx_strand_id
1 'polypeptide(L)'
;MGDYLRIQEMLKEGESYAGLILGKNGDADYHLILLPEEASDVSWPAAREWALEREGELPTRRELSLLFANQREGFDRVWYWSSEQHDTRPQLVWGQNFASGIQTVYGRPFRGHARAIRRIDGG
;
A
#
# COMPACT_ATOMS: atom_id res chain seq x y z
N MET A 1 -10.14 -11.43 -19.61
CA MET A 1 -9.99 -12.77 -19.00
C MET A 1 -8.53 -13.24 -18.97
N GLY A 2 -7.69 -12.90 -19.97
CA GLY A 2 -6.30 -13.35 -20.04
C GLY A 2 -5.38 -12.78 -18.96
N ASP A 3 -5.46 -11.48 -18.67
CA ASP A 3 -4.48 -10.85 -17.77
C ASP A 3 -4.67 -11.24 -16.31
N TYR A 4 -5.92 -11.33 -15.84
CA TYR A 4 -6.19 -11.80 -14.48
C TYR A 4 -5.61 -13.19 -14.20
N LEU A 5 -5.73 -14.13 -15.14
CA LEU A 5 -5.21 -15.49 -14.96
C LEU A 5 -3.67 -15.47 -14.88
N ARG A 6 -3.00 -14.66 -15.70
CA ARG A 6 -1.54 -14.46 -15.63
C ARG A 6 -1.12 -13.86 -14.29
N ILE A 7 -1.84 -12.86 -13.79
CA ILE A 7 -1.51 -12.26 -12.49
C ILE A 7 -1.64 -13.29 -11.35
N GLN A 8 -2.67 -14.15 -11.39
CA GLN A 8 -2.82 -15.22 -10.40
C GLN A 8 -1.64 -16.20 -10.41
N GLU A 9 -1.13 -16.57 -11.60
CA GLU A 9 0.05 -17.43 -11.73
C GLU A 9 1.34 -16.77 -11.21
N MET A 10 1.39 -15.43 -11.15
CA MET A 10 2.53 -14.67 -10.66
C MET A 10 2.51 -14.41 -9.15
N LEU A 11 1.45 -14.78 -8.43
CA LEU A 11 1.36 -14.59 -6.98
C LEU A 11 2.31 -15.54 -6.24
N LYS A 12 3.10 -15.00 -5.31
CA LYS A 12 3.86 -15.78 -4.34
C LYS A 12 2.91 -16.25 -3.22
N GLU A 13 3.36 -17.20 -2.41
CA GLU A 13 2.57 -17.74 -1.30
C GLU A 13 2.09 -16.62 -0.34
N GLY A 14 0.79 -16.61 -0.06
CA GLY A 14 0.14 -15.63 0.83
C GLY A 14 -0.11 -14.25 0.21
N GLU A 15 0.42 -13.95 -0.98
CA GLU A 15 0.11 -12.71 -1.67
C GLU A 15 -1.32 -12.70 -2.20
N SER A 16 -1.88 -11.50 -2.33
CA SER A 16 -3.22 -11.33 -2.86
C SER A 16 -3.28 -10.18 -3.87
N TYR A 17 -4.01 -10.41 -4.96
CA TYR A 17 -4.24 -9.40 -5.97
C TYR A 17 -5.28 -8.37 -5.48
N ALA A 18 -4.89 -7.10 -5.44
CA ALA A 18 -5.73 -6.01 -4.94
C ALA A 18 -6.53 -5.33 -6.06
N GLY A 19 -6.00 -5.28 -7.29
CA GLY A 19 -6.70 -4.68 -8.43
C GLY A 19 -5.78 -3.94 -9.39
N LEU A 20 -6.38 -3.34 -10.43
CA LEU A 20 -5.71 -2.51 -11.43
C LEU A 20 -5.73 -1.04 -11.00
N ILE A 21 -4.60 -0.35 -11.14
CA ILE A 21 -4.50 1.09 -10.99
C ILE A 21 -4.11 1.70 -12.34
N LEU A 22 -4.89 2.69 -12.76
CA LEU A 22 -4.58 3.43 -13.98
C LEU A 22 -3.32 4.28 -13.80
N GLY A 23 -2.43 4.21 -14.78
CA GLY A 23 -1.28 5.08 -14.89
C GLY A 23 -1.69 6.56 -14.99
N LYS A 24 -0.74 7.47 -14.79
CA LYS A 24 -0.96 8.91 -14.96
C LYS A 24 0.13 9.48 -15.84
N ASN A 25 -0.17 10.57 -16.54
CA ASN A 25 0.81 11.34 -17.32
C ASN A 25 1.58 10.51 -18.37
N GLY A 26 0.94 9.47 -18.93
CA GLY A 26 1.54 8.58 -19.92
C GLY A 26 2.22 7.34 -19.34
N ASP A 27 2.25 7.20 -18.02
CA ASP A 27 2.67 5.95 -17.38
C ASP A 27 1.67 4.82 -17.68
N ALA A 28 2.16 3.58 -17.76
CA ALA A 28 1.32 2.41 -17.94
C ALA A 28 0.44 2.14 -16.73
N ASP A 29 -0.68 1.46 -16.98
CA ASP A 29 -1.49 0.88 -15.91
C ASP A 29 -0.71 -0.26 -15.23
N TYR A 30 -1.01 -0.53 -13.97
CA TYR A 30 -0.34 -1.59 -13.23
C TYR A 30 -1.28 -2.33 -12.29
N HIS A 31 -0.96 -3.59 -12.04
CA HIS A 31 -1.61 -4.49 -11.11
C HIS A 31 -0.97 -4.38 -9.72
N LEU A 32 -1.78 -4.11 -8.71
CA LEU A 32 -1.37 -4.01 -7.32
C LEU A 32 -1.49 -5.36 -6.63
N ILE A 33 -0.43 -5.77 -5.94
CA ILE A 33 -0.38 -7.00 -5.16
C ILE A 33 -0.01 -6.67 -3.72
N LEU A 34 -0.80 -7.20 -2.78
CA LEU A 34 -0.60 -7.06 -1.35
C LEU A 34 0.19 -8.26 -0.82
N LEU A 35 1.27 -7.98 -0.10
CA LEU A 35 2.04 -9.00 0.61
C LEU A 35 1.31 -9.44 1.91
N PRO A 36 1.53 -10.69 2.36
CA PRO A 36 0.78 -11.26 3.48
C PRO A 36 1.08 -10.61 4.82
N GLU A 37 2.31 -10.13 5.02
CA GLU A 37 2.76 -9.63 6.31
C GLU A 37 2.32 -8.19 6.61
N GLU A 38 2.36 -7.85 7.89
CA GLU A 38 2.09 -6.52 8.43
C GLU A 38 3.12 -6.16 9.51
N ALA A 39 3.52 -4.89 9.56
CA ALA A 39 4.14 -4.31 10.74
C ALA A 39 3.13 -3.46 11.51
N SER A 40 3.10 -3.63 12.82
CA SER A 40 2.18 -2.91 13.71
C SER A 40 2.96 -1.91 14.57
N ASP A 41 2.34 -0.76 14.83
CA ASP A 41 2.88 0.28 15.72
C ASP A 41 4.35 0.64 15.42
N VAL A 42 4.64 1.03 14.16
CA VAL A 42 5.98 1.43 13.71
C VAL A 42 6.02 2.90 13.31
N SER A 43 7.20 3.52 13.46
CA SER A 43 7.46 4.84 12.88
C SER A 43 7.50 4.75 11.35
N TRP A 44 7.25 5.86 10.65
CA TRP A 44 7.26 5.85 9.20
C TRP A 44 8.60 5.42 8.55
N PRO A 45 9.78 5.84 9.05
CA PRO A 45 11.05 5.34 8.52
C PRO A 45 11.19 3.81 8.70
N ALA A 46 10.85 3.30 9.89
CA ALA A 46 10.87 1.85 10.14
C ALA A 46 9.87 1.10 9.26
N ALA A 47 8.70 1.68 8.97
CA ALA A 47 7.72 1.11 8.05
C ALA A 47 8.28 0.96 6.62
N ARG A 48 9.08 1.92 6.15
CA ARG A 48 9.73 1.84 4.83
C ARG A 48 10.82 0.79 4.79
N GLU A 49 11.68 0.75 5.80
CA GLU A 49 12.74 -0.25 5.91
C GLU A 49 12.14 -1.66 5.97
N TRP A 50 11.14 -1.85 6.82
CA TRP A 50 10.39 -3.11 6.96
C TRP A 50 9.77 -3.59 5.64
N ALA A 51 9.24 -2.68 4.81
CA ALA A 51 8.68 -3.03 3.51
C ALA A 51 9.77 -3.46 2.51
N LEU A 52 10.90 -2.74 2.48
CA LEU A 52 12.04 -3.05 1.60
C LEU A 52 12.68 -4.40 1.94
N GLU A 53 12.78 -4.76 3.21
CA GLU A 53 13.27 -6.08 3.67
C GLU A 53 12.43 -7.24 3.13
N ARG A 54 11.18 -6.98 2.74
CA ARG A 54 10.24 -7.96 2.15
C ARG A 54 10.17 -7.90 0.64
N GLU A 55 11.14 -7.25 -0.01
CA GLU A 55 11.16 -7.01 -1.45
C GLU A 55 9.90 -6.26 -1.94
N GLY A 56 9.29 -5.45 -1.06
CA GLY A 56 8.11 -4.66 -1.35
C GLY A 56 8.30 -3.18 -1.05
N GLU A 57 7.22 -2.44 -1.20
CA GLU A 57 7.19 -1.00 -0.94
C GLU A 57 6.00 -0.62 -0.07
N LEU A 58 6.07 0.53 0.60
CA LEU A 58 4.88 1.12 1.20
C LEU A 58 3.91 1.57 0.09
N PRO A 59 2.61 1.30 0.24
CA PRO A 59 1.60 1.75 -0.70
C PRO A 59 1.53 3.28 -0.73
N THR A 60 1.27 3.83 -1.90
CA THR A 60 0.84 5.22 -2.10
C THR A 60 -0.57 5.42 -1.56
N ARG A 61 -1.03 6.66 -1.51
CA ARG A 61 -2.41 6.99 -1.14
C ARG A 61 -3.43 6.36 -2.08
N ARG A 62 -3.15 6.29 -3.38
CA ARG A 62 -4.06 5.67 -4.35
C ARG A 62 -4.18 4.17 -4.10
N GLU A 63 -3.04 3.54 -3.81
CA GLU A 63 -2.96 2.11 -3.52
C GLU A 63 -3.66 1.77 -2.21
N LEU A 64 -3.46 2.55 -1.15
CA LEU A 64 -4.19 2.39 0.11
C LEU A 64 -5.71 2.47 -0.11
N SER A 65 -6.19 3.43 -0.91
CA SER A 65 -7.62 3.53 -1.22
C SER A 65 -8.16 2.32 -1.98
N LEU A 66 -7.37 1.73 -2.88
CA LEU A 66 -7.75 0.50 -3.58
C LEU A 66 -7.79 -0.70 -2.63
N LEU A 67 -6.79 -0.83 -1.75
CA LEU A 67 -6.74 -1.86 -0.72
C LEU A 67 -7.93 -1.76 0.23
N PHE A 68 -8.28 -0.53 0.64
CA PHE A 68 -9.47 -0.26 1.44
C PHE A 68 -10.76 -0.63 0.71
N ALA A 69 -10.84 -0.42 -0.60
CA ALA A 69 -12.04 -0.75 -1.37
C ALA A 69 -12.21 -2.26 -1.60
N ASN A 70 -11.12 -2.98 -1.89
CA ASN A 70 -11.19 -4.34 -2.42
C ASN A 70 -10.76 -5.43 -1.43
N GLN A 71 -10.01 -5.07 -0.38
CA GLN A 71 -9.41 -6.01 0.55
C GLN A 71 -9.59 -5.58 2.00
N ARG A 72 -10.65 -4.81 2.29
CA ARG A 72 -10.90 -4.22 3.61
C ARG A 72 -10.82 -5.25 4.74
N GLU A 73 -11.36 -6.44 4.50
CA GLU A 73 -11.50 -7.51 5.48
C GLU A 73 -10.15 -8.05 5.97
N GLY A 74 -9.08 -7.87 5.18
CA GLY A 74 -7.71 -8.29 5.52
C GLY A 74 -6.89 -7.25 6.28
N PHE A 75 -7.52 -6.20 6.81
CA PHE A 75 -6.86 -5.10 7.53
C PHE A 75 -7.52 -4.83 8.87
N ASP A 76 -6.69 -4.49 9.86
CA ASP A 76 -7.16 -4.00 11.14
C ASP A 76 -7.85 -2.63 10.99
N ARG A 77 -8.74 -2.29 11.93
CA ARG A 77 -9.48 -1.01 11.93
C ARG A 77 -8.61 0.14 12.46
N VAL A 78 -7.39 0.27 11.93
CA VAL A 78 -6.33 1.16 12.42
C VAL A 78 -5.76 2.02 11.31
N TRP A 79 -4.73 2.81 11.63
CA TRP A 79 -4.06 3.69 10.69
C TRP A 79 -2.89 2.98 9.99
N TYR A 80 -2.82 3.07 8.67
CA TYR A 80 -1.72 2.55 7.86
C TYR A 80 -0.94 3.66 7.14
N TRP A 81 0.38 3.53 7.12
CA TRP A 81 1.29 4.46 6.47
C TRP A 81 1.23 4.41 4.94
N SER A 82 1.30 5.58 4.31
CA SER A 82 1.61 5.74 2.88
C SER A 82 3.10 5.92 2.66
N SER A 83 3.61 5.68 1.45
CA SER A 83 4.94 6.11 1.01
C SER A 83 5.05 7.63 0.76
N GLU A 84 3.92 8.35 0.70
CA GLU A 84 3.89 9.78 0.36
C GLU A 84 4.04 10.71 1.58
N GLN A 85 5.01 11.63 1.50
CA GLN A 85 5.14 12.75 2.45
C GLN A 85 4.27 13.94 2.03
N HIS A 86 4.02 14.87 2.94
CA HIS A 86 3.33 16.12 2.64
C HIS A 86 4.22 17.10 1.89
N ASP A 87 3.73 17.65 0.78
CA ASP A 87 4.48 18.48 -0.19
C ASP A 87 5.33 19.60 0.45
N THR A 88 4.74 20.38 1.37
CA THR A 88 5.42 21.53 2.01
C THR A 88 5.91 21.25 3.43
N ARG A 89 5.58 20.09 4.01
CA ARG A 89 5.87 19.75 5.41
C ARG A 89 6.38 18.30 5.46
N PRO A 90 7.63 18.03 5.05
CA PRO A 90 8.17 16.67 4.91
C PRO A 90 8.13 15.83 6.20
N GLN A 91 8.03 16.47 7.36
CA GLN A 91 7.84 15.81 8.65
C GLN A 91 6.45 15.20 8.85
N LEU A 92 5.47 15.59 8.02
CA LEU A 92 4.12 15.05 8.00
C LEU A 92 4.00 14.05 6.86
N VAL A 93 3.43 12.89 7.15
CA VAL A 93 3.36 11.78 6.23
C VAL A 93 1.94 11.28 6.10
N TRP A 94 1.51 11.00 4.87
CA TRP A 94 0.18 10.51 4.58
C TRP A 94 -0.03 9.10 5.10
N GLY A 95 -1.29 8.76 5.31
CA GLY A 95 -1.75 7.40 5.55
C GLY A 95 -3.26 7.32 5.39
N GLN A 96 -3.83 6.17 5.71
CA GLN A 96 -5.27 5.93 5.68
C GLN A 96 -5.73 5.22 6.94
N ASN A 97 -6.85 5.68 7.50
CA ASN A 97 -7.57 4.96 8.55
C ASN A 97 -8.44 3.88 7.92
N PHE A 98 -8.22 2.62 8.23
CA PHE A 98 -9.04 1.54 7.70
C PHE A 98 -10.37 1.40 8.45
N ALA A 99 -10.59 1.97 9.63
CA ALA A 99 -11.94 2.05 10.21
C ALA A 99 -12.90 2.95 9.40
N SER A 100 -12.41 4.06 8.84
CA SER A 100 -13.25 5.11 8.23
C SER A 100 -12.96 5.41 6.75
N GLY A 101 -11.84 4.93 6.20
CA GLY A 101 -11.37 5.25 4.86
C GLY A 101 -10.71 6.63 4.73
N ILE A 102 -10.64 7.41 5.82
CA ILE A 102 -10.09 8.77 5.80
C ILE A 102 -8.59 8.76 5.55
N GLN A 103 -8.13 9.61 4.64
CA GLN A 103 -6.72 9.93 4.44
C GLN A 103 -6.36 11.30 5.03
N THR A 104 -5.27 11.35 5.77
CA THR A 104 -4.72 12.55 6.42
C THR A 104 -3.23 12.34 6.66
N VAL A 105 -2.56 13.32 7.26
CA VAL A 105 -1.13 13.27 7.56
C VAL A 105 -0.86 13.26 9.05
N TYR A 106 0.16 12.53 9.47
CA TYR A 106 0.67 12.54 10.84
C TYR A 106 2.17 12.79 10.89
N GLY A 107 2.64 13.36 12.01
CA GLY A 107 4.05 13.68 12.23
C GLY A 107 4.83 12.55 12.92
N ARG A 108 6.12 12.79 13.11
CA ARG A 108 7.11 11.83 13.68
C ARG A 108 6.74 11.11 14.99
N PRO A 109 6.04 11.69 15.99
CA PRO A 109 5.72 10.93 17.21
C PRO A 109 4.63 9.88 16.95
N PHE A 110 3.88 10.02 15.86
CA PHE A 110 2.83 9.07 15.52
C PHE A 110 3.46 7.76 15.05
N ARG A 111 2.84 6.65 15.46
CA ARG A 111 3.18 5.31 15.04
C ARG A 111 1.94 4.68 14.42
N GLY A 112 2.14 3.94 13.36
CA GLY A 112 1.08 3.38 12.54
C GLY A 112 1.45 2.00 12.03
N HIS A 113 0.51 1.35 11.38
CA HIS A 113 0.73 0.06 10.75
C HIS A 113 1.30 0.22 9.34
N ALA A 114 1.89 -0.84 8.82
CA ALA A 114 2.47 -0.88 7.49
C ALA A 114 2.13 -2.19 6.80
N ARG A 115 1.76 -2.09 5.53
CA ARG A 115 1.66 -3.23 4.61
C ARG A 115 2.61 -3.00 3.46
N ALA A 116 3.18 -4.08 2.96
CA ALA A 116 4.05 -4.04 1.80
C ALA A 116 3.23 -4.41 0.55
N ILE A 117 3.53 -3.74 -0.56
CA ILE A 117 2.95 -4.03 -1.87
C ILE A 117 4.05 -4.27 -2.89
N ARG A 118 3.68 -4.89 -4.01
CA ARG A 118 4.46 -4.90 -5.24
C ARG A 118 3.56 -4.59 -6.43
N ARG A 119 4.18 -4.10 -7.51
CA ARG A 119 3.49 -3.69 -8.75
C ARG A 119 3.91 -4.62 -9.87
N ILE A 120 2.95 -4.99 -10.72
CA ILE A 120 3.21 -5.66 -11.99
C ILE A 120 2.65 -4.76 -13.09
N ASP A 121 3.49 -4.34 -14.01
CA ASP A 121 3.05 -3.50 -15.13
C ASP A 121 2.03 -4.24 -15.99
N GLY A 122 0.99 -3.53 -16.42
CA GLY A 122 0.06 -3.98 -17.45
C GLY A 122 0.77 -3.88 -18.80
N GLY A 123 1.16 -5.01 -19.37
CA GLY A 123 1.70 -5.11 -20.72
C GLY A 123 0.66 -4.90 -21.81
#